data_AF-X1SE37-F1
#
_entry.id   AF-X1SE37-F1
#
_cell.length_a   1.000
_cell.length_b   1.000
_cell.length_c   1.000
_cell.angle_alpha   90.00
_cell.angle_beta   90.00
_cell.angle_gamma   90.00
#
_symmetry.space_group_name_H-M   'P 1'
#
loop_
_entity.id
_entity.type
_entity.pdbx_description
1 polymer ?
#
loop_
_entity_poly.entity_id
_entity_poly.type
_entity_poly.pdbx_seq_one_letter_code
_entity_poly.pdbx_strand_id
1 'polypeptide(L)'
;MNTPLVTSLMLGLAGFILFNAIFGVKFFQGLGGYLLEQVDMLAEHLGRYNTKRYVDRVKRERIVKRKENIYAKYNRMVEGLILDFNMPFTLESFTPMLCICFAIVMLLVILFMKSVTLSVLITISIFIGLLTFFVMQSRAIQAERLENIMDAEDVICPLAREGVLVAIKKVMENDEYISPGLRPYFRQFIDNCENNGYSFKQAIQLLNRQLGPKFDSFAKKAIIFEYN
;
A
#
# COMPACT_ATOMS: atom_id res chain seq x y z
N MET A 1 21.61 -33.73 30.88
CA MET A 1 22.47 -33.19 29.80
C MET A 1 23.47 -34.26 29.43
N ASN A 2 23.57 -34.59 28.14
CA ASN A 2 24.47 -35.64 27.65
C ASN A 2 25.92 -35.24 27.91
N THR A 3 26.55 -35.94 28.84
CA THR A 3 27.98 -35.82 29.18
C THR A 3 28.91 -35.81 27.95
N PRO A 4 28.68 -36.57 26.86
CA PRO A 4 29.53 -36.49 25.66
C PRO A 4 29.40 -35.17 24.88
N LEU A 5 28.26 -34.49 24.96
CA LEU A 5 28.02 -33.25 24.23
C LEU A 5 28.64 -32.05 24.95
N VAL A 6 28.70 -32.10 26.28
CA VAL A 6 29.39 -31.10 27.11
C VAL A 6 30.90 -31.23 26.96
N THR A 7 31.43 -32.45 26.92
CA THR A 7 32.87 -32.67 26.72
C THR A 7 33.32 -32.26 25.31
N SER A 8 32.51 -32.50 24.27
CA SER A 8 32.83 -32.04 22.90
C SER A 8 32.80 -30.52 22.77
N LEU A 9 31.85 -29.84 23.44
CA LEU A 9 31.77 -28.38 23.45
C LEU A 9 32.97 -27.76 24.16
N MET A 10 33.38 -28.32 25.30
CA MET A 10 34.54 -27.86 26.06
C MET A 10 35.86 -28.08 25.31
N LEU A 11 36.02 -29.22 24.63
CA LEU A 11 37.16 -29.48 23.74
C LEU A 11 37.20 -28.53 22.54
N GLY A 12 36.04 -28.22 21.94
CA GLY A 12 35.94 -27.24 20.86
C GLY A 12 36.29 -25.82 21.28
N LEU A 13 35.83 -25.41 22.46
CA LEU A 13 36.12 -24.09 23.03
C LEU A 13 37.59 -23.96 23.44
N ALA A 14 38.17 -25.01 24.03
CA ALA A 14 39.59 -25.09 24.33
C ALA A 14 40.45 -25.02 23.05
N GLY A 15 40.08 -25.76 22.00
CA GLY A 15 40.74 -25.71 20.69
C GLY A 15 40.69 -24.33 20.03
N PHE A 16 39.54 -23.64 20.13
CA PHE A 16 39.37 -22.29 19.61
C PHE A 16 40.24 -21.24 20.33
N ILE A 17 40.37 -21.36 21.66
CA ILE A 17 41.25 -20.50 22.45
C ILE A 17 42.72 -20.77 22.11
N LEU A 18 43.11 -22.04 21.98
CA LEU A 18 44.48 -22.45 21.63
C LEU A 18 44.86 -21.96 20.22
N PHE A 19 43.92 -22.04 19.27
CA PHE A 19 44.09 -21.50 17.92
C PHE A 19 44.28 -19.97 17.94
N ASN A 20 43.46 -19.24 18.70
CA ASN A 20 43.62 -17.78 18.86
C ASN A 20 44.95 -17.39 19.52
N ALA A 21 45.42 -18.19 20.49
CA ALA A 21 46.69 -17.95 21.18
C ALA A 21 47.91 -18.24 20.29
N ILE A 22 47.89 -19.32 19.51
CA ILE A 22 48.99 -19.70 18.60
C ILE A 22 49.13 -18.70 17.45
N PHE A 23 48.02 -18.24 16.88
CA PHE A 23 48.06 -17.32 15.73
C PHE A 23 48.16 -15.84 16.12
N GLY A 24 48.18 -15.50 17.42
CA GLY A 24 48.37 -14.13 17.90
C GLY A 24 47.31 -13.12 17.41
N VAL A 25 46.13 -13.60 16.99
CA VAL A 25 45.10 -12.77 16.35
C VAL A 25 44.26 -12.09 17.43
N LYS A 26 44.49 -10.79 17.65
CA LYS A 26 43.64 -9.95 18.51
C LYS A 26 42.34 -9.56 17.78
N PHE A 27 41.45 -10.53 17.58
CA PHE A 27 40.21 -10.39 16.81
C PHE A 27 39.31 -9.23 17.28
N PHE A 28 39.35 -8.88 18.57
CA PHE A 28 38.46 -7.89 19.17
C PHE A 28 39.00 -6.45 19.21
N GLN A 29 40.30 -6.21 18.98
CA GLN A 29 40.86 -4.85 19.06
C GLN A 29 40.83 -4.10 17.72
N GLY A 30 40.91 -4.81 16.58
CA GLY A 30 40.84 -4.20 15.25
C GLY A 30 39.42 -3.90 14.74
N LEU A 31 38.41 -4.59 15.26
CA LEU A 31 37.04 -4.53 14.74
C LEU A 31 36.28 -3.27 15.20
N GLY A 32 36.60 -2.74 16.39
CA GLY A 32 35.97 -1.55 16.94
C GLY A 32 36.40 -0.24 16.26
N GLY A 33 37.69 -0.09 15.94
CA GLY A 33 38.22 1.10 15.28
C GLY A 33 37.78 1.21 13.82
N TYR A 34 37.79 0.09 13.10
CA TYR A 34 37.38 0.03 11.68
C TYR A 34 35.88 0.34 11.49
N LEU A 35 35.03 0.02 12.48
CA LEU A 35 33.61 0.35 12.44
C LEU A 35 33.34 1.85 12.68
N LEU A 36 34.12 2.51 13.54
CA LEU A 36 33.96 3.94 13.81
C LEU A 36 34.43 4.81 12.64
N GLU A 37 35.56 4.49 12.01
CA GLU A 37 36.04 5.23 10.83
C GLU A 37 35.10 5.12 9.63
N GLN A 38 34.46 3.96 9.44
CA GLN A 38 33.47 3.78 8.37
C GLN A 38 32.17 4.55 8.63
N VAL A 39 31.80 4.78 9.90
CA VAL A 39 30.61 5.57 10.26
C VAL A 39 30.84 7.07 10.03
N ASP A 40 32.02 7.59 10.38
CA ASP A 40 32.34 9.01 10.20
C ASP A 40 32.53 9.36 8.71
N MET A 41 33.17 8.48 7.93
CA MET A 41 33.32 8.66 6.49
C MET A 41 31.97 8.57 5.75
N LEU A 42 31.03 7.75 6.24
CA LEU A 42 29.65 7.70 5.74
C LEU A 42 28.83 8.94 6.15
N ALA A 43 29.04 9.49 7.35
CA ALA A 43 28.33 10.66 7.85
C ALA A 43 28.66 11.92 7.03
N GLU A 44 29.93 12.16 6.71
CA GLU A 44 30.33 13.30 5.88
C GLU A 44 29.88 13.16 4.41
N HIS A 45 29.87 11.93 3.87
CA HIS A 45 29.33 11.67 2.53
C HIS A 45 27.80 11.82 2.47
N LEU A 46 27.08 11.46 3.54
CA LEU A 46 25.63 11.64 3.67
C LEU A 46 25.22 13.11 3.85
N GLY A 47 26.04 13.91 4.54
CA GLY A 47 25.79 15.33 4.78
C GLY A 47 25.79 16.16 3.49
N ARG A 48 26.82 16.03 2.64
CA ARG A 48 26.93 16.80 1.39
C ARG A 48 26.01 16.30 0.27
N TYR A 49 25.61 15.02 0.32
CA TYR A 49 24.64 14.45 -0.63
C TYR A 49 23.19 14.88 -0.32
N ASN A 50 22.87 15.19 0.95
CA ASN A 50 21.52 15.56 1.38
C ASN A 50 21.07 16.96 0.94
N THR A 51 21.99 17.94 0.86
CA THR A 51 21.67 19.33 0.49
C THR A 51 21.39 19.48 -1.00
N LYS A 52 22.14 18.75 -1.85
CA LYS A 52 21.87 18.66 -3.29
C LYS A 52 20.54 17.92 -3.57
N ARG A 53 20.25 16.87 -2.78
CA ARG A 53 18.95 16.17 -2.78
C ARG A 53 17.80 16.94 -2.12
N TYR A 54 18.04 18.02 -1.39
CA TYR A 54 16.99 18.85 -0.79
C TYR A 54 16.39 19.81 -1.82
N VAL A 55 17.25 20.40 -2.66
CA VAL A 55 16.82 21.25 -3.79
C VAL A 55 16.14 20.42 -4.89
N ASP A 56 16.59 19.18 -5.12
CA ASP A 56 15.87 18.21 -5.96
C ASP A 56 14.59 17.65 -5.31
N ARG A 57 14.46 17.71 -3.98
CA ARG A 57 13.26 17.28 -3.21
C ARG A 57 12.07 18.19 -3.47
N VAL A 58 12.28 19.51 -3.48
CA VAL A 58 11.22 20.50 -3.78
C VAL A 58 10.73 20.38 -5.22
N LYS A 59 11.61 20.01 -6.17
CA LYS A 59 11.21 19.75 -7.58
C LYS A 59 10.51 18.41 -7.79
N ARG A 60 10.76 17.41 -6.93
CA ARG A 60 10.17 16.05 -6.99
C ARG A 60 8.87 15.87 -6.23
N GLU A 61 8.37 16.88 -5.53
CA GLU A 61 7.02 16.84 -4.92
C GLU A 61 5.90 16.61 -5.95
N ARG A 62 6.17 16.72 -7.27
CA ARG A 62 5.18 16.34 -8.28
C ARG A 62 4.99 14.83 -8.48
N ILE A 63 6.01 13.97 -8.39
CA ILE A 63 5.83 12.52 -8.63
C ILE A 63 6.99 11.76 -7.95
N VAL A 64 6.65 10.77 -7.10
CA VAL A 64 7.39 9.53 -6.72
C VAL A 64 7.39 9.25 -5.20
N LYS A 65 6.87 8.05 -4.88
CA LYS A 65 6.63 7.44 -3.55
C LYS A 65 7.77 7.63 -2.53
N ARG A 66 7.38 8.04 -1.33
CA ARG A 66 8.15 8.12 -0.06
C ARG A 66 8.92 6.81 0.19
N LYS A 67 10.13 6.85 0.78
CA LYS A 67 10.69 5.66 1.46
C LYS A 67 9.77 5.38 2.65
N GLU A 68 8.87 4.41 2.51
CA GLU A 68 7.89 4.06 3.54
C GLU A 68 8.56 3.18 4.61
N ASN A 69 8.45 3.59 5.88
CA ASN A 69 8.74 2.70 7.01
C ASN A 69 7.79 1.48 6.97
N ILE A 70 8.18 0.36 7.60
CA ILE A 70 7.35 -0.87 7.65
C ILE A 70 5.93 -0.55 8.16
N TYR A 71 5.82 0.34 9.16
CA TYR A 71 4.55 0.85 9.67
C TYR A 71 3.74 1.62 8.61
N ALA A 72 4.39 2.47 7.81
CA ALA A 72 3.71 3.21 6.74
C ALA A 72 3.21 2.27 5.63
N LYS A 73 3.97 1.21 5.33
CA LYS A 73 3.57 0.19 4.36
C LYS A 73 2.36 -0.63 4.85
N TYR A 74 2.35 -1.00 6.14
CA TYR A 74 1.20 -1.65 6.77
C TYR A 74 -0.03 -0.72 6.76
N ASN A 75 0.13 0.52 7.22
CA ASN A 75 -0.97 1.50 7.26
C ASN A 75 -1.58 1.73 5.88
N ARG A 76 -0.75 1.89 4.85
CA ARG A 76 -1.22 2.02 3.47
C ARG A 76 -1.95 0.78 2.96
N MET A 77 -1.49 -0.42 3.33
CA MET A 77 -2.18 -1.67 2.96
C MET A 77 -3.55 -1.74 3.63
N VAL A 78 -3.62 -1.38 4.91
CA VAL A 78 -4.86 -1.36 5.68
C VAL A 78 -5.83 -0.29 5.16
N GLU A 79 -5.36 0.93 4.89
CA GLU A 79 -6.17 1.99 4.26
C GLU A 79 -6.72 1.55 2.91
N GLY A 80 -5.88 0.91 2.08
CA GLY A 80 -6.30 0.33 0.81
C GLY A 80 -7.44 -0.68 1.00
N LEU A 81 -7.27 -1.62 1.93
CA LEU A 81 -8.31 -2.61 2.26
C LEU A 81 -9.60 -1.96 2.76
N ILE A 82 -9.51 -0.97 3.66
CA ILE A 82 -10.68 -0.26 4.19
C ILE A 82 -11.45 0.44 3.06
N LEU A 83 -10.73 1.14 2.18
CA LEU A 83 -11.32 1.87 1.06
C LEU A 83 -11.93 0.94 0.01
N ASP A 84 -11.23 -0.14 -0.35
CA ASP A 84 -11.67 -1.06 -1.40
C ASP A 84 -12.93 -1.83 -0.98
N PHE A 85 -13.03 -2.23 0.29
CA PHE A 85 -14.21 -2.90 0.83
C PHE A 85 -15.29 -1.93 1.34
N ASN A 86 -15.10 -0.61 1.17
CA ASN A 86 -15.99 0.43 1.66
C ASN A 86 -16.39 0.25 3.14
N MET A 87 -15.41 -0.15 3.96
CA MET A 87 -15.66 -0.44 5.38
C MET A 87 -15.75 0.86 6.19
N PRO A 88 -16.72 1.01 7.10
CA PRO A 88 -16.90 2.22 7.92
C PRO A 88 -15.90 2.30 9.08
N PHE A 89 -14.67 1.80 8.89
CA PHE A 89 -13.65 1.70 9.95
C PHE A 89 -12.50 2.66 9.70
N THR A 90 -11.99 3.23 10.78
CA THR A 90 -10.71 3.95 10.76
C THR A 90 -9.55 2.96 10.86
N LEU A 91 -8.37 3.37 10.42
CA LEU A 91 -7.12 2.61 10.52
C LEU A 91 -6.84 2.16 11.97
N GLU A 92 -7.15 3.04 12.93
CA GLU A 92 -7.02 2.80 14.37
C GLU A 92 -7.99 1.73 14.88
N SER A 93 -9.19 1.63 14.29
CA SER A 93 -10.20 0.63 14.67
C SER A 93 -9.98 -0.73 14.00
N PHE A 94 -9.34 -0.73 12.82
CA PHE A 94 -9.11 -1.95 12.04
C PHE A 94 -8.10 -2.88 12.71
N THR A 95 -6.99 -2.34 13.22
CA THR A 95 -5.94 -3.12 13.89
C THR A 95 -6.45 -3.93 15.11
N PRO A 96 -7.17 -3.32 16.08
CA PRO A 96 -7.69 -4.05 17.22
C PRO A 96 -8.80 -5.05 16.83
N MET A 97 -9.64 -4.73 15.84
CA MET A 97 -10.64 -5.68 15.32
C MET A 97 -9.96 -6.94 14.74
N LEU A 98 -8.85 -6.75 14.02
CA LEU A 98 -8.07 -7.83 13.43
C LEU A 98 -7.42 -8.70 14.52
N CYS A 99 -6.92 -8.09 15.59
CA CYS A 99 -6.40 -8.82 16.76
C CYS A 99 -7.49 -9.63 17.50
N ILE A 100 -8.70 -9.07 17.67
CA ILE A 100 -9.83 -9.78 18.28
C ILE A 100 -10.22 -10.98 17.40
N CYS A 101 -10.29 -10.79 16.09
CA CYS A 101 -10.58 -11.87 15.15
C CYS A 101 -9.52 -12.99 15.23
N PHE A 102 -8.24 -12.62 15.29
CA PHE A 102 -7.15 -13.59 15.50
C PHE A 102 -7.29 -14.38 16.81
N ALA A 103 -7.65 -13.71 17.91
CA ALA A 103 -7.86 -14.36 19.21
C ALA A 103 -9.04 -15.35 19.18
N ILE A 104 -10.13 -15.01 18.50
CA ILE A 104 -11.30 -15.90 18.32
C ILE A 104 -10.91 -17.14 17.52
N VAL A 105 -10.20 -16.96 16.40
CA VAL A 105 -9.73 -18.09 15.57
C VAL A 105 -8.76 -18.97 16.36
N MET A 106 -7.83 -18.39 17.11
CA MET A 106 -6.91 -19.14 17.97
C MET A 106 -7.67 -19.99 19.00
N LEU A 107 -8.67 -19.40 19.68
CA LEU A 107 -9.47 -20.09 20.68
C LEU A 107 -10.24 -21.26 20.08
N LEU A 108 -10.83 -21.07 18.89
CA LEU A 108 -11.50 -22.14 18.15
C LEU A 108 -10.53 -23.28 17.82
N VAL A 109 -9.35 -22.97 17.28
CA VAL A 109 -8.35 -24.00 16.93
C VAL A 109 -7.87 -24.76 18.18
N ILE A 110 -7.65 -24.07 19.31
CA ILE A 110 -7.28 -24.69 20.58
C ILE A 110 -8.36 -25.67 21.06
N LEU A 111 -9.65 -25.30 20.95
CA LEU A 111 -10.77 -26.17 21.32
C LEU A 111 -10.78 -27.48 20.51
N PHE A 112 -10.47 -27.41 19.21
CA PHE A 112 -10.46 -28.60 18.34
C PHE A 112 -9.23 -29.50 18.57
N MET A 113 -8.03 -28.91 18.63
CA MET A 113 -6.78 -29.67 18.61
C MET A 113 -6.33 -30.15 20.00
N LYS A 114 -6.91 -29.60 21.08
CA LYS A 114 -6.59 -29.90 22.49
C LYS A 114 -5.09 -29.83 22.84
N SER A 115 -4.28 -29.19 21.99
CA SER A 115 -2.83 -29.06 22.12
C SER A 115 -2.42 -27.64 21.77
N VAL A 116 -1.86 -26.92 22.74
CA VAL A 116 -1.62 -25.47 22.64
C VAL A 116 -0.57 -25.13 21.57
N THR A 117 0.52 -25.88 21.51
CA THR A 117 1.65 -25.64 20.59
C THR A 117 1.27 -25.84 19.12
N LEU A 118 0.59 -26.95 18.80
CA LEU A 118 0.14 -27.24 17.44
C LEU A 118 -0.93 -26.23 16.98
N SER A 119 -1.82 -25.83 17.90
CA SER A 119 -2.88 -24.85 17.62
C SER A 119 -2.33 -23.48 17.23
N VAL A 120 -1.29 -23.01 17.90
CA VAL A 120 -0.66 -21.71 17.59
C VAL A 120 -0.06 -21.71 16.19
N LEU A 121 0.66 -22.77 15.81
CA LEU A 121 1.25 -22.88 14.47
C LEU A 121 0.19 -22.86 13.37
N ILE A 122 -0.87 -23.66 13.53
CA ILE A 122 -1.97 -23.74 12.55
C ILE A 122 -2.70 -22.41 12.45
N THR A 123 -2.97 -21.75 13.59
CA THR A 123 -3.65 -20.45 13.62
C THR A 123 -2.87 -19.39 12.85
N ILE A 124 -1.54 -19.33 13.03
CA ILE A 124 -0.67 -18.41 12.28
C ILE A 124 -0.76 -18.68 10.77
N SER A 125 -0.70 -19.94 10.35
CA SER A 125 -0.81 -20.33 8.94
C SER A 125 -2.15 -19.93 8.32
N ILE A 126 -3.27 -20.22 9.00
CA ILE A 126 -4.62 -19.86 8.54
C ILE A 126 -4.74 -18.33 8.42
N PHE A 127 -4.25 -17.61 9.41
CA PHE A 127 -4.35 -16.16 9.45
C PHE A 127 -3.55 -15.47 8.34
N ILE A 128 -2.34 -15.94 8.05
CA ILE A 128 -1.56 -15.45 6.90
C ILE A 128 -2.28 -15.75 5.58
N GLY A 129 -2.85 -16.95 5.44
CA GLY A 129 -3.64 -17.32 4.27
C GLY A 129 -4.84 -16.40 4.07
N LEU A 130 -5.59 -16.13 5.15
CA LEU A 130 -6.75 -15.25 5.14
C LEU A 130 -6.35 -13.81 4.80
N LEU A 131 -5.30 -13.25 5.41
CA LEU A 131 -4.79 -11.92 5.05
C LEU A 131 -4.38 -11.82 3.58
N THR A 132 -3.73 -12.86 3.06
CA THR A 132 -3.30 -12.91 1.65
C THR A 132 -4.51 -12.91 0.72
N PHE A 133 -5.55 -13.68 1.05
CA PHE A 133 -6.81 -13.71 0.31
C PHE A 133 -7.49 -12.33 0.28
N PHE A 134 -7.58 -11.65 1.43
CA PHE A 134 -8.15 -10.28 1.48
C PHE A 134 -7.37 -9.29 0.63
N VAL A 135 -6.04 -9.32 0.68
CA VAL A 135 -5.18 -8.45 -0.16
C VAL A 135 -5.38 -8.74 -1.64
N MET A 136 -5.52 -10.01 -2.02
CA MET A 136 -5.79 -10.40 -3.39
C MET A 136 -7.15 -9.88 -3.87
N GLN A 137 -8.20 -10.03 -3.04
CA GLN A 137 -9.54 -9.56 -3.35
C GLN A 137 -9.59 -8.03 -3.49
N SER A 138 -8.93 -7.29 -2.60
CA SER A 138 -8.85 -5.82 -2.70
C SER A 138 -8.18 -5.37 -4.00
N ARG A 139 -7.11 -6.04 -4.43
CA ARG A 139 -6.48 -5.77 -5.73
C ARG A 139 -7.40 -6.07 -6.91
N ALA A 140 -8.21 -7.12 -6.83
CA ALA A 140 -9.17 -7.45 -7.87
C ALA A 140 -10.23 -6.34 -8.01
N ILE A 141 -10.78 -5.86 -6.88
CA ILE A 141 -11.74 -4.74 -6.86
C ILE A 141 -11.13 -3.46 -7.44
N GLN A 142 -9.87 -3.14 -7.09
CA GLN A 142 -9.18 -1.99 -7.66
C GLN A 142 -8.99 -2.09 -9.18
N ALA A 143 -8.68 -3.29 -9.67
CA ALA A 143 -8.52 -3.55 -11.10
C ALA A 143 -9.87 -3.41 -11.83
N GLU A 144 -10.93 -4.00 -11.29
CA GLU A 144 -12.29 -3.89 -11.82
C GLU A 144 -12.76 -2.43 -11.85
N ARG A 145 -12.51 -1.65 -10.80
CA ARG A 145 -12.82 -0.22 -10.79
C ARG A 145 -12.07 0.55 -11.87
N LEU A 146 -10.81 0.19 -12.15
CA LEU A 146 -10.00 0.83 -13.18
C LEU A 146 -10.53 0.52 -14.59
N GLU A 147 -10.91 -0.73 -14.82
CA GLU A 147 -11.52 -1.22 -16.07
C GLU A 147 -12.86 -0.52 -16.31
N ASN A 148 -13.72 -0.49 -15.30
CA ASN A 148 -15.00 0.22 -15.33
C ASN A 148 -14.86 1.73 -15.68
N ILE A 149 -13.76 2.38 -15.27
CA ILE A 149 -13.48 3.78 -15.64
C ILE A 149 -13.09 3.88 -17.11
N MET A 150 -12.33 2.93 -17.64
CA MET A 150 -11.97 2.88 -19.05
C MET A 150 -13.18 2.62 -19.94
N ASP A 151 -14.04 1.67 -19.56
CA ASP A 151 -15.26 1.38 -20.29
C ASP A 151 -16.20 2.59 -20.32
N ALA A 152 -16.34 3.30 -19.19
CA ALA A 152 -17.09 4.54 -19.14
C ALA A 152 -16.49 5.62 -20.07
N GLU A 153 -15.16 5.77 -20.09
CA GLU A 153 -14.47 6.70 -21.02
C GLU A 153 -14.74 6.34 -22.49
N ASP A 154 -14.66 5.06 -22.84
CA ASP A 154 -14.85 4.57 -24.22
C ASP A 154 -16.29 4.74 -24.71
N VAL A 155 -17.28 4.66 -23.82
CA VAL A 155 -18.68 4.92 -24.16
C VAL A 155 -18.99 6.41 -24.26
N ILE A 156 -18.38 7.25 -23.41
CA ILE A 156 -18.63 8.71 -23.42
C ILE A 156 -17.95 9.40 -24.61
N CYS A 157 -16.70 9.03 -24.93
CA CYS A 157 -15.92 9.64 -26.01
C CYS A 157 -16.64 9.78 -27.37
N PRO A 158 -17.29 8.75 -27.93
CA PRO A 158 -17.95 8.86 -29.23
C PRO A 158 -19.17 9.79 -29.20
N LEU A 159 -19.82 9.93 -28.05
CA LEU A 159 -21.01 10.77 -27.85
C LEU A 159 -20.64 12.23 -27.52
N ALA A 160 -19.39 12.51 -27.19
CA ALA A 160 -18.91 13.83 -26.80
C ALA A 160 -18.97 14.90 -27.91
N ARG A 161 -19.32 14.54 -29.15
CA ARG A 161 -19.43 15.49 -30.29
C ARG A 161 -20.41 16.63 -30.03
N GLU A 162 -21.48 16.37 -29.28
CA GLU A 162 -22.52 17.36 -28.95
C GLU A 162 -22.25 18.07 -27.60
N GLY A 163 -21.10 17.80 -26.99
CA GLY A 163 -20.72 18.27 -25.66
C GLY A 163 -20.57 17.11 -24.67
N VAL A 164 -19.61 17.23 -23.78
CA VAL A 164 -19.25 16.18 -22.81
C VAL A 164 -20.35 16.05 -21.74
N LEU A 165 -20.98 17.15 -21.35
CA LEU A 165 -22.12 17.12 -20.42
C LEU A 165 -23.31 16.35 -21.01
N VAL A 166 -23.62 16.60 -22.28
CA VAL A 166 -24.71 15.93 -23.00
C VAL A 166 -24.41 14.45 -23.18
N ALA A 167 -23.17 14.11 -23.54
CA ALA A 167 -22.72 12.73 -23.65
C ALA A 167 -22.88 11.97 -22.33
N ILE A 168 -22.41 12.54 -21.22
CA ILE A 168 -22.54 11.91 -19.89
C ILE A 168 -24.01 11.70 -19.53
N LYS A 169 -24.91 12.65 -19.81
CA LYS A 169 -26.35 12.48 -19.57
C LYS A 169 -26.94 11.34 -20.38
N LYS A 170 -26.67 11.30 -21.69
CA LYS A 170 -27.18 10.26 -22.60
C LYS A 170 -26.71 8.85 -22.23
N VAL A 171 -25.47 8.74 -21.76
CA VAL A 171 -24.94 7.47 -21.24
C VAL A 171 -25.60 7.12 -19.90
N MET A 172 -25.88 8.11 -19.05
CA MET A 172 -26.51 7.92 -17.74
C MET A 172 -28.00 7.54 -17.80
N GLU A 173 -28.70 7.85 -18.91
CA GLU A 173 -30.08 7.43 -19.18
C GLU A 173 -30.21 5.91 -19.30
N ASN A 174 -29.17 5.23 -19.79
CA ASN A 174 -29.16 3.78 -19.92
C ASN A 174 -28.37 3.17 -18.78
N ASP A 175 -29.02 2.29 -18.02
CA ASP A 175 -28.45 1.70 -16.80
C ASP A 175 -27.30 0.71 -17.07
N GLU A 176 -27.14 0.25 -18.31
CA GLU A 176 -26.18 -0.79 -18.70
C GLU A 176 -24.79 -0.25 -19.06
N TYR A 177 -24.66 1.02 -19.45
CA TYR A 177 -23.38 1.53 -19.99
C TYR A 177 -22.36 1.96 -18.93
N ILE A 178 -22.82 2.35 -17.74
CA ILE A 178 -21.93 2.76 -16.65
C ILE A 178 -22.12 1.82 -15.47
N SER A 179 -21.02 1.23 -15.01
CA SER A 179 -21.01 0.35 -13.86
C SER A 179 -21.68 1.00 -12.63
N PRO A 180 -22.49 0.25 -11.85
CA PRO A 180 -23.25 0.79 -10.72
C PRO A 180 -22.40 1.56 -9.71
N GLY A 181 -21.13 1.15 -9.51
CA GLY A 181 -20.20 1.80 -8.59
C GLY A 181 -19.74 3.19 -9.03
N LEU A 182 -19.77 3.51 -10.33
CA LEU A 182 -19.34 4.81 -10.84
C LEU A 182 -20.48 5.81 -11.04
N ARG A 183 -21.72 5.32 -11.19
CA ARG A 183 -22.91 6.15 -11.44
C ARG A 183 -23.11 7.29 -10.44
N PRO A 184 -22.91 7.11 -9.11
CA PRO A 184 -23.09 8.20 -8.16
C PRO A 184 -22.18 9.41 -8.47
N TYR A 185 -20.95 9.17 -8.92
CA TYR A 185 -20.00 10.23 -9.25
C TYR A 185 -20.44 10.99 -10.52
N PHE A 186 -20.89 10.27 -11.55
CA PHE A 186 -21.41 10.89 -12.77
C PHE A 186 -22.74 11.64 -12.53
N ARG A 187 -23.63 11.13 -11.67
CA ARG A 187 -24.84 11.86 -11.25
C ARG A 187 -24.49 13.15 -10.52
N GLN A 188 -23.55 13.09 -9.59
CA GLN A 188 -23.07 14.28 -8.88
C GLN A 188 -22.46 15.29 -9.85
N PHE A 189 -21.74 14.84 -10.88
CA PHE A 189 -21.21 15.72 -11.92
C PHE A 189 -22.32 16.46 -12.68
N ILE A 190 -23.38 15.76 -13.10
CA ILE A 190 -24.54 16.36 -13.78
C ILE A 190 -25.21 17.40 -12.86
N ASP A 191 -25.49 17.00 -11.62
CA ASP A 191 -26.11 17.86 -10.61
C ASP A 191 -25.28 19.12 -10.33
N ASN A 192 -23.96 18.98 -10.29
CA ASN A 192 -23.07 20.12 -10.11
C ASN A 192 -23.13 21.11 -11.27
N CYS A 193 -23.20 20.62 -12.51
CA CYS A 193 -23.29 21.47 -13.70
C CYS A 193 -24.64 22.17 -13.82
N GLU A 194 -25.74 21.50 -13.46
CA GLU A 194 -27.09 22.00 -13.72
C GLU A 194 -27.73 22.72 -12.53
N ASN A 195 -27.59 22.15 -11.33
CA ASN A 195 -28.35 22.58 -10.16
C ASN A 195 -27.48 23.36 -9.18
N ASN A 196 -26.19 23.02 -9.06
CA ASN A 196 -25.29 23.68 -8.08
C ASN A 196 -24.49 24.85 -8.68
N GLY A 197 -24.66 25.15 -9.97
CA GLY A 197 -24.04 26.32 -10.62
C GLY A 197 -22.52 26.21 -10.81
N TYR A 198 -21.96 25.00 -10.80
CA TYR A 198 -20.52 24.82 -11.02
C TYR A 198 -20.21 25.04 -12.50
N SER A 199 -19.07 25.69 -12.78
CA SER A 199 -18.54 25.67 -14.15
C SER A 199 -18.17 24.25 -14.56
N PHE A 200 -18.33 23.92 -15.85
CA PHE A 200 -17.96 22.60 -16.39
C PHE A 200 -16.55 22.18 -15.96
N LYS A 201 -15.59 23.11 -16.04
CA LYS A 201 -14.20 22.88 -15.61
C LYS A 201 -14.08 22.49 -14.13
N GLN A 202 -14.84 23.10 -13.23
CA GLN A 202 -14.83 22.75 -11.81
C GLN A 202 -15.48 21.39 -11.57
N ALA A 203 -16.63 21.14 -12.20
CA ALA A 203 -17.36 19.89 -12.05
C ALA A 203 -16.53 18.69 -12.56
N ILE A 204 -15.90 18.81 -13.72
CA ILE A 204 -15.08 17.72 -14.29
C ILE A 204 -13.77 17.52 -13.50
N GLN A 205 -13.20 18.57 -12.91
CA GLN A 205 -12.06 18.44 -12.00
C GLN A 205 -12.43 17.73 -10.70
N LEU A 206 -13.64 17.97 -10.18
CA LEU A 206 -14.15 17.25 -9.01
C LEU A 206 -14.38 15.78 -9.34
N LEU A 207 -15.02 15.48 -10.47
CA LEU A 207 -15.21 14.12 -10.96
C LEU A 207 -13.86 13.40 -11.11
N ASN A 208 -12.86 14.06 -11.69
CA ASN A 208 -11.52 13.52 -11.86
C ASN A 208 -10.83 13.21 -10.52
N ARG A 209 -11.01 14.04 -9.49
CA ARG A 209 -10.49 13.74 -8.14
C ARG A 209 -11.15 12.50 -7.52
N GLN A 210 -12.41 12.24 -7.84
CA GLN A 210 -13.16 11.08 -7.32
C GLN A 210 -12.84 9.78 -8.07
N LEU A 211 -12.66 9.86 -9.40
CA LEU A 211 -12.32 8.71 -10.26
C LEU A 211 -10.83 8.35 -10.21
N GLY A 212 -9.96 9.33 -9.92
CA GLY A 212 -8.53 9.14 -9.75
C GLY A 212 -7.73 9.28 -11.04
N PRO A 213 -6.41 8.99 -10.99
CA PRO A 213 -5.44 9.42 -12.01
C PRO A 213 -5.65 8.81 -13.40
N LYS A 214 -6.40 7.71 -13.50
CA LYS A 214 -6.71 7.09 -14.80
C LYS A 214 -7.59 8.00 -15.66
N PHE A 215 -8.47 8.77 -15.04
CA PHE A 215 -9.40 9.68 -15.69
C PHE A 215 -8.77 11.05 -16.04
N ASP A 216 -7.54 11.33 -15.57
CA ASP A 216 -6.86 12.62 -15.75
C ASP A 216 -6.73 13.03 -17.23
N SER A 217 -6.44 12.06 -18.10
CA SER A 217 -6.28 12.29 -19.54
C SER A 217 -7.58 12.73 -20.18
N PHE A 218 -8.66 12.00 -19.90
CA PHE A 218 -10.00 12.32 -20.37
C PHE A 218 -10.44 13.69 -19.86
N ALA A 219 -10.34 13.94 -18.55
CA ALA A 219 -10.79 15.19 -17.95
C ALA A 219 -10.09 16.43 -18.55
N LYS A 220 -8.78 16.34 -18.82
CA LYS A 220 -8.03 17.41 -19.48
C LYS A 220 -8.51 17.65 -20.91
N LYS A 221 -8.72 16.59 -21.69
CA LYS A 221 -9.22 16.68 -23.08
C LYS A 221 -10.63 17.23 -23.11
N ALA A 222 -11.50 16.78 -22.21
CA ALA A 222 -12.87 17.25 -22.06
C ALA A 222 -12.94 18.76 -21.77
N ILE A 223 -12.08 19.27 -20.87
CA ILE A 223 -11.98 20.71 -20.61
C ILE A 223 -11.55 21.48 -21.86
N ILE A 224 -10.58 20.97 -22.61
CA ILE A 224 -10.11 21.67 -23.83
C ILE A 224 -11.20 21.67 -24.90
N PHE A 225 -11.97 20.58 -25.00
CA PHE A 225 -13.04 20.43 -25.99
C PHE A 225 -14.21 21.38 -25.72
N GLU A 226 -14.67 21.52 -24.47
CA GLU A 226 -15.83 22.38 -24.15
C GLU A 226 -15.54 23.89 -24.14
N TYR A 227 -14.26 24.28 -24.18
CA TYR A 227 -13.85 25.68 -24.18
C TYR A 227 -13.34 26.15 -25.55
N ASN A 228 -13.37 25.30 -26.58
CA ASN A 228 -13.01 25.62 -27.97
C ASN A 228 -14.22 25.43 -28.88
#